data_AF-A0A822GWU8-F1
#
_entry.id   AF-A0A822GWU8-F1
#
_cell.length_a   1.000
_cell.length_b   1.000
_cell.length_c   1.000
_cell.angle_alpha   90.00
_cell.angle_beta   90.00
_cell.angle_gamma   90.00
#
_symmetry.space_group_name_H-M   'P 1'
#
loop_
_entity.id
_entity.type
_entity.pdbx_description
1 polymer ?
#
loop_
_entity_poly.entity_id
_entity_poly.type
_entity_poly.pdbx_seq_one_letter_code
_entity_poly.pdbx_strand_id
1 'polypeptide(L)'
;MAAAAALHVEKVERPELAKHDSTILDLVFVMDCTSSMGSYIDSAKSNIRSIVEEIVVSEKSDIHLALIEYRDHPPQDTSFVTRVHDFTAKVSEMKSWLEQCQAYGGGDGPEAVADGLHDVLKLSWRAESTKICVL
;
A
#
# COMPACT_ATOMS: atom_id res chain seq x y z
N MET A 1 -43.12 10.19 21.20
CA MET A 1 -42.52 10.92 20.06
C MET A 1 -41.07 11.22 20.41
N ALA A 2 -40.12 10.74 19.62
CA ALA A 2 -38.73 11.23 19.64
C ALA A 2 -38.32 11.39 18.17
N ALA A 3 -37.95 12.60 17.78
CA ALA A 3 -37.52 12.91 16.42
C ALA A 3 -36.05 12.48 16.24
N ALA A 4 -35.77 11.75 15.17
CA ALA A 4 -34.40 11.46 14.75
C ALA A 4 -33.79 12.75 14.18
N ALA A 5 -32.72 13.24 14.83
CA ALA A 5 -31.93 14.34 14.30
C ALA A 5 -31.09 13.81 13.11
N ALA A 6 -31.33 14.36 11.93
CA ALA A 6 -30.50 14.08 10.77
C ALA A 6 -29.11 14.70 10.98
N LEU A 7 -28.05 13.89 10.94
CA LEU A 7 -26.68 14.38 10.90
C LEU A 7 -26.49 15.23 9.63
N HIS A 8 -26.21 16.51 9.84
CA HIS A 8 -25.76 17.40 8.78
C HIS A 8 -24.30 17.02 8.47
N VAL A 9 -24.07 16.29 7.39
CA VAL A 9 -22.72 16.09 6.86
C VAL A 9 -22.38 17.34 6.06
N GLU A 10 -21.57 18.23 6.64
CA GLU A 10 -21.02 19.35 5.89
C GLU A 10 -20.22 18.83 4.70
N LYS A 11 -20.53 19.36 3.52
CA LYS A 11 -19.86 19.01 2.29
C LYS A 11 -18.47 19.67 2.33
N VAL A 12 -17.47 18.93 2.82
CA VAL A 12 -16.09 19.39 2.86
C VAL A 12 -15.66 19.76 1.44
N GLU A 13 -15.26 21.01 1.26
CA GLU A 13 -14.75 21.52 0.00
C GLU A 13 -13.51 20.70 -0.36
N ARG A 14 -13.53 20.04 -1.53
CA ARG A 14 -12.39 19.21 -1.95
C ARG A 14 -11.20 20.15 -2.10
N PRO A 15 -10.06 19.90 -1.43
CA PRO A 15 -8.88 20.70 -1.62
C PRO A 15 -8.53 20.72 -3.11
N GLU A 16 -8.01 21.85 -3.58
CA GLU A 16 -7.48 21.95 -4.93
C GLU A 16 -6.47 20.81 -5.11
N LEU A 17 -6.72 19.95 -6.11
CA LEU A 17 -5.82 18.83 -6.38
C LEU A 17 -4.43 19.41 -6.63
N ALA A 18 -3.46 18.97 -5.84
CA ALA A 18 -2.08 19.41 -6.00
C ALA A 18 -1.69 19.25 -7.47
N LYS A 19 -1.11 20.31 -8.04
CA LYS A 19 -0.42 20.20 -9.32
C LYS A 19 0.64 19.12 -9.16
N HIS A 20 0.64 18.18 -10.07
CA HIS A 20 1.56 17.06 -10.11
C HIS A 20 2.02 16.89 -11.56
N ASP A 21 3.23 16.38 -11.73
CA ASP A 21 3.77 16.00 -13.01
C ASP A 21 3.34 14.56 -13.31
N SER A 22 2.54 14.36 -14.37
CA SER A 22 2.09 13.05 -14.80
C SER A 22 3.23 12.12 -15.28
N THR A 23 4.43 12.68 -15.47
CA THR A 23 5.64 11.90 -15.78
C THR A 23 6.37 11.43 -14.53
N ILE A 24 6.01 11.90 -13.33
CA ILE A 24 6.61 11.45 -12.06
C ILE A 24 5.58 10.59 -11.32
N LEU A 25 5.93 9.34 -11.02
CA LEU A 25 5.04 8.39 -10.37
C LEU A 25 5.66 7.82 -9.09
N ASP A 26 4.93 7.95 -7.98
CA ASP A 26 5.21 7.22 -6.75
C ASP A 26 4.10 6.18 -6.55
N LEU A 27 4.48 4.91 -6.54
CA LEU A 27 3.55 3.78 -6.41
C LEU A 27 3.91 2.93 -5.20
N VAL A 28 3.00 2.84 -4.24
CA VAL A 28 3.12 1.96 -3.08
C VAL A 28 2.14 0.79 -3.17
N PHE A 29 2.63 -0.40 -2.82
CA PHE A 29 1.81 -1.58 -2.58
C PHE A 29 1.66 -1.81 -1.08
N VAL A 30 0.45 -2.00 -0.59
CA VAL A 30 0.13 -2.31 0.81
C VAL A 30 -0.40 -3.73 0.86
N MET A 31 0.46 -4.68 1.23
CA MET A 31 0.26 -6.10 1.01
C MET A 31 -0.09 -6.85 2.30
N ASP A 32 -1.24 -7.52 2.28
CA ASP A 32 -1.61 -8.51 3.29
C ASP A 32 -0.63 -9.70 3.25
N CYS A 33 0.01 -9.99 4.39
CA CYS A 33 0.92 -11.11 4.58
C CYS A 33 0.44 -12.11 5.64
N THR A 34 -0.87 -12.16 5.91
CA THR A 34 -1.52 -13.10 6.84
C THR A 34 -1.60 -14.50 6.24
N SER A 35 -1.87 -15.51 7.07
CA SER A 35 -1.95 -16.91 6.61
C SER A 35 -3.05 -17.16 5.58
N SER A 36 -4.14 -16.38 5.61
CA SER A 36 -5.25 -16.47 4.65
C SER A 36 -4.81 -16.19 3.20
N MET A 37 -3.74 -15.41 3.03
CA MET A 37 -3.13 -15.13 1.74
C MET A 37 -2.31 -16.29 1.18
N GLY A 38 -2.18 -17.42 1.86
CA GLY A 38 -1.29 -18.54 1.47
C GLY A 38 -1.42 -18.99 0.01
N SER A 39 -2.64 -19.15 -0.51
CA SER A 39 -2.87 -19.53 -1.91
C SER A 39 -2.76 -18.38 -2.91
N TYR A 40 -2.71 -17.13 -2.43
CA TYR A 40 -2.78 -15.92 -3.26
C TYR A 40 -1.46 -15.15 -3.30
N ILE A 41 -0.60 -15.33 -2.29
CA ILE A 41 0.57 -14.47 -2.08
C ILE A 41 1.54 -14.53 -3.26
N ASP A 42 1.76 -15.71 -3.84
CA ASP A 42 2.64 -15.86 -4.99
C ASP A 42 2.03 -15.24 -6.26
N SER A 43 0.71 -15.33 -6.43
CA SER A 43 0.01 -14.63 -7.52
C SER A 43 0.06 -13.11 -7.33
N ALA A 44 -0.12 -12.61 -6.10
CA ALA A 44 0.00 -11.19 -5.78
C ALA A 44 1.42 -10.67 -6.10
N LYS A 45 2.46 -11.37 -5.63
CA LYS A 45 3.86 -11.06 -5.99
C LYS A 45 4.08 -11.06 -7.50
N SER A 46 3.53 -12.05 -8.21
CA SER A 46 3.65 -12.13 -9.67
C SER A 46 3.00 -10.93 -10.35
N ASN A 47 1.79 -10.55 -9.94
CA ASN A 47 1.08 -9.41 -10.51
C ASN A 47 1.82 -8.09 -10.25
N ILE A 48 2.33 -7.90 -9.03
CA ILE A 48 3.13 -6.71 -8.71
C ILE A 48 4.39 -6.67 -9.56
N ARG A 49 5.09 -7.80 -9.75
CA ARG A 49 6.25 -7.87 -10.64
C ARG A 49 5.91 -7.50 -12.08
N SER A 50 4.80 -8.02 -12.61
CA SER A 50 4.34 -7.69 -13.96
C SER A 50 4.04 -6.20 -14.11
N ILE A 51 3.33 -5.60 -13.14
CA ILE A 51 3.06 -4.15 -13.12
C ILE A 51 4.37 -3.36 -13.14
N VAL A 52 5.33 -3.72 -12.29
CA VAL A 52 6.63 -3.05 -12.22
C VAL A 52 7.39 -3.18 -13.55
N GLU A 53 7.38 -4.34 -14.19
CA GLU A 53 8.04 -4.57 -15.48
C GLU A 53 7.37 -3.80 -16.62
N GLU A 54 6.04 -3.81 -16.69
CA GLU A 54 5.27 -3.07 -17.70
C GLU A 54 5.50 -1.56 -17.58
N ILE A 55 5.49 -1.05 -16.35
CA ILE A 55 5.75 0.36 -16.05
C ILE A 55 7.16 0.77 -16.50
N VAL A 56 8.17 -0.05 -16.22
CA VAL A 56 9.57 0.20 -16.64
C VAL A 56 9.72 0.19 -18.15
N VAL A 57 9.10 -0.79 -18.84
CA VAL A 57 9.15 -0.90 -20.31
C VAL A 57 8.40 0.25 -21.00
N SER A 58 7.43 0.87 -20.33
CA SER A 58 6.67 1.98 -20.90
C SER A 58 7.47 3.30 -21.07
N GLU A 59 8.73 3.33 -20.62
CA GLU A 59 9.79 4.34 -20.85
C GLU A 59 9.46 5.83 -20.64
N LYS A 60 8.27 6.20 -20.13
CA LYS A 60 7.84 7.62 -20.12
C LYS A 60 7.73 8.27 -18.75
N SER A 61 8.00 7.55 -17.66
CA SER A 61 7.84 8.09 -16.32
C SER A 61 9.04 7.81 -15.42
N ASP A 62 9.33 8.73 -14.51
CA ASP A 62 10.25 8.56 -13.39
C ASP A 62 9.48 7.91 -12.23
N ILE A 63 9.66 6.59 -12.06
CA ILE A 63 8.89 5.79 -11.10
C ILE A 63 9.72 5.42 -9.88
N HIS A 64 9.18 5.72 -8.70
CA HIS A 64 9.63 5.15 -7.44
C HIS A 64 8.57 4.19 -6.88
N LEU A 65 9.05 3.08 -6.33
CA LEU A 65 8.22 1.99 -5.82
C LEU A 65 8.43 1.84 -4.31
N ALA A 66 7.36 1.61 -3.56
CA ALA A 66 7.39 1.30 -2.14
C ALA A 66 6.55 0.06 -1.84
N LEU A 67 6.84 -0.60 -0.72
CA LEU A 67 6.09 -1.75 -0.24
C LEU A 67 5.84 -1.62 1.25
N ILE A 68 4.59 -1.76 1.66
CA ILE A 68 4.21 -1.92 3.06
C ILE A 68 3.60 -3.31 3.19
N GLU A 69 4.16 -4.13 4.06
CA GLU A 69 3.57 -5.41 4.44
C GLU A 69 2.79 -5.19 5.74
N TYR A 70 1.61 -5.78 5.86
CA TYR A 70 0.90 -5.83 7.13
C TYR A 70 0.46 -7.25 7.48
N ARG A 71 0.27 -7.48 8.77
CA ARG A 71 -0.36 -8.68 9.32
C ARG A 71 -1.42 -8.26 10.33
N ASP A 72 -1.30 -8.75 11.55
CA ASP A 72 -2.29 -8.60 12.60
C ASP A 72 -1.64 -8.07 13.88
N HIS A 73 -2.46 -7.58 14.79
CA HIS A 73 -2.01 -7.10 16.09
C HIS A 73 -1.80 -8.27 17.07
N PRO A 74 -0.97 -8.09 18.11
CA PRO A 74 -0.99 -9.00 19.25
C PRO A 74 -2.36 -8.95 19.96
N PRO A 75 -2.86 -10.08 20.51
CA PRO A 75 -2.20 -11.38 20.63
C PRO A 75 -2.27 -12.31 19.41
N GLN A 76 -2.97 -11.95 18.34
CA GLN A 76 -3.22 -12.79 17.16
C GLN A 76 -1.90 -13.06 16.41
N ASP A 77 -1.09 -12.03 16.21
CA ASP A 77 0.27 -12.15 15.67
C ASP A 77 1.27 -11.36 16.51
N THR A 78 2.45 -11.95 16.77
CA THR A 78 3.55 -11.32 17.51
C THR A 78 4.79 -11.09 16.66
N SER A 79 4.73 -11.33 15.35
CA SER A 79 5.85 -11.18 14.41
C SER A 79 6.06 -9.73 14.03
N PHE A 80 5.06 -9.08 13.42
CA PHE A 80 5.01 -7.65 13.15
C PHE A 80 3.58 -7.23 12.79
N VAL A 81 3.23 -5.96 13.04
CA VAL A 81 1.98 -5.37 12.57
C VAL A 81 2.17 -4.81 11.16
N THR A 82 3.20 -3.97 10.97
CA THR A 82 3.62 -3.45 9.66
C THR A 82 5.13 -3.60 9.44
N ARG A 83 5.55 -3.76 8.19
CA ARG A 83 6.93 -3.58 7.72
C ARG A 83 6.93 -2.62 6.56
N VAL A 84 7.71 -1.54 6.69
CA VAL A 84 7.75 -0.45 5.73
C VAL A 84 9.05 -0.49 4.94
N HIS A 85 8.93 -0.60 3.63
CA HIS A 85 10.00 -0.37 2.67
C HIS A 85 9.69 0.91 1.91
N ASP A 86 10.48 1.96 2.18
CA ASP A 86 10.28 3.29 1.58
C ASP A 86 10.59 3.31 0.08
N PHE A 87 10.32 4.43 -0.59
CA PHE A 87 10.47 4.58 -2.02
C PHE A 87 11.89 4.29 -2.54
N THR A 88 11.97 3.41 -3.54
CA THR A 88 13.18 3.12 -4.30
C THR A 88 12.95 3.26 -5.80
N ALA A 89 13.95 3.78 -6.52
CA ALA A 89 14.00 3.74 -7.99
C ALA A 89 14.51 2.39 -8.52
N LYS A 90 15.00 1.50 -7.63
CA LYS A 90 15.61 0.23 -8.03
C LYS A 90 14.56 -0.89 -8.05
N VAL A 91 14.15 -1.27 -9.25
CA VAL A 91 13.24 -2.40 -9.49
C VAL A 91 13.75 -3.70 -8.84
N SER A 92 15.05 -3.94 -8.83
CA SER A 92 15.65 -5.12 -8.20
C SER A 92 15.44 -5.15 -6.68
N GLU A 93 15.40 -3.99 -6.03
CA GLU A 93 15.19 -3.86 -4.60
C GLU A 93 13.72 -4.16 -4.25
N MET A 94 12.78 -3.59 -5.01
CA MET A 94 11.35 -3.94 -4.92
C MET A 94 11.11 -5.45 -5.11
N LYS A 95 11.75 -6.06 -6.12
CA LYS A 95 11.67 -7.52 -6.35
C LYS A 95 12.18 -8.32 -5.17
N SER A 96 13.28 -7.88 -4.54
CA SER A 96 13.84 -8.54 -3.36
C SER A 96 12.92 -8.44 -2.15
N TRP A 97 12.22 -7.32 -1.94
CA TRP A 97 11.22 -7.21 -0.87
C TRP A 97 10.05 -8.16 -1.09
N LEU A 98 9.51 -8.22 -2.32
CA LEU A 98 8.43 -9.14 -2.68
C LEU A 98 8.80 -10.61 -2.49
N GLU A 99 10.06 -10.99 -2.71
CA GLU A 99 10.54 -12.36 -2.46
C GLU A 99 10.49 -12.74 -0.98
N GLN A 100 10.64 -11.75 -0.09
CA GLN A 100 10.65 -11.94 1.36
C GLN A 100 9.25 -11.96 1.98
N CYS A 101 8.22 -11.50 1.26
CA CYS A 101 6.83 -11.57 1.72
C CYS A 101 6.41 -13.04 1.89
N GLN A 102 5.83 -13.37 3.03
CA GLN A 102 5.37 -14.73 3.33
C GLN A 102 4.05 -14.66 4.09
N ALA A 103 3.09 -15.47 3.65
CA ALA A 103 1.78 -15.61 4.28
C ALA A 103 1.95 -16.37 5.61
N TYR A 104 1.73 -15.69 6.73
CA TYR A 104 1.88 -16.27 8.06
C TYR A 104 1.11 -15.45 9.09
N GLY A 105 0.75 -16.06 10.22
CA GLY A 105 0.09 -15.36 11.31
C GLY A 105 -1.34 -14.96 10.98
N GLY A 106 -1.82 -13.88 11.60
CA GLY A 106 -3.23 -13.57 11.76
C GLY A 106 -3.87 -14.42 12.85
N GLY A 107 -5.20 -14.35 12.98
CA GLY A 107 -5.91 -15.27 13.89
C GLY A 107 -7.39 -14.99 14.00
N ASP A 108 -7.78 -13.73 14.06
CA ASP A 108 -9.17 -13.35 13.91
C ASP A 108 -9.45 -12.87 12.47
N GLY A 109 -10.69 -12.46 12.22
CA GLY A 109 -11.12 -12.04 10.87
C GLY A 109 -10.63 -10.65 10.46
N PRO A 110 -10.64 -9.64 11.35
CA PRO A 110 -10.03 -8.34 11.08
C PRO A 110 -8.50 -8.43 10.99
N GLU A 111 -7.88 -7.63 10.14
CA GLU A 111 -6.42 -7.56 9.98
C GLU A 111 -5.94 -6.09 10.03
N ALA A 112 -4.64 -5.84 10.19
CA ALA A 112 -4.06 -4.51 10.43
C ALA A 112 -3.90 -3.62 9.18
N VAL A 113 -4.86 -3.69 8.24
CA VAL A 113 -4.84 -2.89 6.99
C VAL A 113 -4.82 -1.37 7.27
N ALA A 114 -5.48 -0.94 8.35
CA ALA A 114 -5.55 0.47 8.73
C ALA A 114 -4.18 1.00 9.17
N ASP A 115 -3.39 0.20 9.90
CA ASP A 115 -2.02 0.52 10.28
C ASP A 115 -1.14 0.62 9.03
N GLY A 116 -1.28 -0.33 8.08
CA GLY A 116 -0.60 -0.27 6.79
C GLY A 116 -0.89 1.03 6.04
N LEU A 117 -2.16 1.42 5.92
CA LEU A 117 -2.58 2.68 5.31
C LEU A 117 -2.14 3.92 6.08
N HIS A 118 -2.05 3.84 7.41
CA HIS A 118 -1.51 4.92 8.21
C HIS A 118 -0.01 5.13 7.95
N ASP A 119 0.74 4.04 7.77
CA ASP A 119 2.16 4.10 7.43
C ASP A 119 2.41 4.60 6.00
N VAL A 120 1.48 4.39 5.06
CA VAL A 120 1.53 5.02 3.72
C VAL A 120 1.69 6.54 3.81
N LEU A 121 1.02 7.18 4.78
CA LEU A 121 1.06 8.63 4.95
C LEU A 121 2.44 9.15 5.39
N LYS A 122 3.32 8.26 5.87
CA LYS A 122 4.65 8.58 6.41
C LYS A 122 5.78 8.34 5.41
N LEU A 123 5.47 7.75 4.25
CA LEU A 123 6.46 7.49 3.19
C LEU A 123 7.05 8.78 2.62
N SER A 124 8.24 8.67 2.03
CA SER A 124 8.98 9.79 1.44
C SER A 124 8.45 10.20 0.07
N TRP A 125 7.16 10.55 0.00
CA TRP A 125 6.48 10.99 -1.21
C TRP A 125 7.14 12.22 -1.83
N ARG A 126 7.37 12.19 -3.14
CA ARG A 126 7.84 13.37 -3.89
C ARG A 126 6.70 14.37 -4.03
N ALA A 127 6.98 15.66 -3.87
CA ALA A 127 5.95 16.71 -3.90
C ALA A 127 5.12 16.68 -5.20
N GLU A 128 5.82 16.65 -6.34
CA GLU A 128 5.22 16.74 -7.68
C GLU A 128 4.80 15.38 -8.27
N SER A 129 4.95 14.26 -7.55
CA SER A 129 4.56 12.95 -8.08
C SER A 129 3.05 12.77 -8.16
N THR A 130 2.61 12.03 -9.16
CA THR A 130 1.37 11.24 -9.10
C THR A 130 1.52 10.21 -7.99
N LYS A 131 0.60 10.19 -7.03
CA LYS A 131 0.67 9.31 -5.85
C LYS A 131 -0.38 8.21 -5.96
N ILE A 132 0.06 6.97 -6.02
CA ILE A 132 -0.82 5.81 -6.15
C ILE A 132 -0.55 4.83 -5.01
N CYS A 133 -1.61 4.39 -4.34
CA CYS A 133 -1.58 3.33 -3.34
C CYS A 133 -2.46 2.17 -3.83
N VAL A 134 -1.89 0.98 -3.89
CA VAL A 134 -2.59 -0.27 -4.23
C VAL A 134 -2.65 -1.15 -2.99
N LEU A 135 -3.83 -1.66 -2.67
CA LEU A 135 -4.13 -2.58 -1.58
C LEU A 135 -4.41 -3.98 -2.17
#